data_AF-A0A238W2L9-F1
#
_entry.id   AF-A0A238W2L9-F1
#
_cell.length_a   1.000
_cell.length_b   1.000
_cell.length_c   1.000
_cell.angle_alpha   90.00
_cell.angle_beta   90.00
_cell.angle_gamma   90.00
#
_symmetry.space_group_name_H-M   'P 1'
#
loop_
_entity.id
_entity.type
_entity.pdbx_description
1 polymer ?
#
loop_
_entity_poly.entity_id
_entity_poly.type
_entity_poly.pdbx_seq_one_letter_code
_entity_poly.pdbx_strand_id
1 'polypeptide(L)'
;MTELVYVRGTRSAEEIQEDVRRFFEELDRSAEVRAELAAAGIDPDVLPESEERAGAVRVGVRGAGLDPTGVALVLSFAPTANTVLITLWKQIILPRIRRRYGRDAVRDERPPQA
;
A
#
# COMPACT_ATOMS: atom_id res chain seq x y z
N MET A 1 4.69 -11.09 -10.06
CA MET A 1 4.07 -9.90 -9.44
C MET A 1 3.10 -10.40 -8.40
N THR A 2 3.14 -9.88 -7.16
CA THR A 2 2.22 -10.32 -6.10
C THR A 2 1.11 -9.30 -5.97
N GLU A 3 -0.13 -9.75 -5.75
CA GLU A 3 -1.27 -8.86 -5.59
C GLU A 3 -1.96 -9.08 -4.24
N LEU A 4 -2.42 -8.00 -3.63
CA LEU A 4 -3.40 -8.05 -2.55
C LEU A 4 -4.69 -7.38 -3.03
N VAL A 5 -5.82 -7.96 -2.67
CA VAL A 5 -7.14 -7.45 -3.05
C VAL A 5 -7.84 -7.01 -1.78
N TYR A 6 -8.45 -5.83 -1.80
CA TYR A 6 -9.22 -5.28 -0.70
C TYR A 6 -10.62 -4.91 -1.16
N VAL A 7 -11.58 -4.99 -0.23
CA VAL A 7 -12.88 -4.36 -0.42
C VAL A 7 -12.65 -2.85 -0.58
N ARG A 8 -13.31 -2.24 -1.58
CA ARG A 8 -13.23 -0.79 -1.77
C ARG A 8 -13.73 -0.05 -0.52
N GLY A 9 -12.90 0.85 -0.04
CA GLY A 9 -13.21 1.72 1.08
C GLY A 9 -13.77 3.06 0.62
N THR A 10 -13.69 4.05 1.51
CA THR A 10 -14.12 5.43 1.23
C THR A 10 -13.14 6.20 0.34
N ARG A 11 -11.89 5.75 0.23
CA ARG A 11 -10.84 6.39 -0.58
C ARG A 11 -10.73 5.76 -1.96
N SER A 12 -10.43 6.59 -2.96
CA SER A 12 -10.19 6.12 -4.33
C SER A 12 -8.80 5.46 -4.47
N ALA A 13 -8.59 4.71 -5.55
CA ALA A 13 -7.28 4.11 -5.81
C ALA A 13 -6.19 5.18 -5.99
N GLU A 14 -6.53 6.29 -6.63
CA GLU A 14 -5.64 7.44 -6.85
C GLU A 14 -5.25 8.11 -5.54
N GLU A 15 -6.20 8.27 -4.60
CA GLU A 15 -5.91 8.83 -3.28
C GLU A 15 -4.98 7.92 -2.47
N ILE A 16 -5.21 6.61 -2.51
CA ILE A 16 -4.35 5.63 -1.84
C ILE A 16 -2.96 5.57 -2.51
N GLN A 17 -2.89 5.66 -3.85
CA GLN A 17 -1.63 5.74 -4.58
C GLN A 17 -0.83 7.00 -4.18
N GLU A 18 -1.52 8.12 -3.98
CA GLU A 18 -0.90 9.36 -3.52
C GLU A 18 -0.34 9.24 -2.10
N ASP A 19 -1.05 8.58 -1.19
CA ASP A 19 -0.55 8.33 0.16
C ASP A 19 0.66 7.39 0.17
N VAL A 20 0.68 6.37 -0.70
CA VAL A 20 1.86 5.51 -0.93
C VAL A 20 3.04 6.34 -1.46
N ARG A 21 2.82 7.21 -2.44
CA ARG A 21 3.86 8.09 -2.99
C ARG A 21 4.43 9.01 -1.91
N ARG A 22 3.56 9.68 -1.15
CA ARG A 22 3.97 10.56 -0.05
C ARG A 22 4.79 9.81 1.00
N PHE A 23 4.40 8.59 1.34
CA PHE A 23 5.15 7.75 2.28
C PHE A 23 6.60 7.54 1.82
N PHE A 24 6.81 7.20 0.54
CA PHE A 24 8.15 7.00 -0.01
C PHE A 24 8.96 8.29 -0.12
N GLU A 25 8.31 9.44 -0.34
CA GLU A 25 8.97 10.75 -0.28
C GLU A 25 9.39 11.13 1.15
N GLU A 26 8.56 10.79 2.15
CA GLU A 26 8.86 11.01 3.57
C GLU A 26 9.97 10.08 4.08
N LEU A 27 10.05 8.84 3.59
CA LEU A 27 11.08 7.86 3.99
C LEU A 27 12.51 8.40 3.84
N ASP A 28 12.78 9.13 2.74
CA ASP A 28 14.11 9.70 2.51
C ASP A 28 14.40 10.90 3.41
N ARG A 29 13.36 11.61 3.87
CA ARG A 29 13.47 12.92 4.54
C ARG A 29 13.19 12.89 6.03
N SER A 30 12.55 11.84 6.53
CA SER A 30 12.04 11.74 7.90
C SER A 30 12.73 10.63 8.69
N ALA A 31 13.49 11.02 9.71
CA ALA A 31 14.06 10.09 10.67
C ALA A 31 12.96 9.31 11.44
N GLU A 32 11.77 9.90 11.62
CA GLU A 32 10.64 9.25 12.27
C GLU A 32 10.11 8.09 11.43
N VAL A 33 9.98 8.26 10.11
CA VAL A 33 9.56 7.18 9.21
C VAL A 33 10.58 6.05 9.26
N ARG A 34 11.89 6.36 9.20
CA ARG A 34 12.95 5.35 9.29
C ARG A 34 12.93 4.61 10.63
N ALA A 35 12.65 5.31 11.73
CA ALA A 35 12.47 4.70 13.04
C ALA A 35 11.26 3.77 13.09
N GLU A 36 10.15 4.12 12.43
CA GLU A 36 8.96 3.26 12.32
C GLU A 36 9.26 1.98 11.52
N LEU A 37 10.02 2.08 10.42
CA LEU A 37 10.51 0.90 9.69
C LEU A 37 11.36 0.00 10.58
N ALA A 38 12.34 0.58 11.29
CA ALA A 38 13.21 -0.16 12.18
C ALA A 38 12.43 -0.84 13.32
N ALA A 39 11.42 -0.17 13.90
CA ALA A 39 10.55 -0.73 14.93
C ALA A 39 9.68 -1.89 14.39
N ALA A 40 9.33 -1.87 13.11
CA ALA A 40 8.66 -2.95 12.40
C ALA A 40 9.63 -4.07 11.93
N GLY A 41 10.93 -3.94 12.18
CA GLY A 41 11.95 -4.88 11.71
C GLY A 41 12.17 -4.85 10.20
N ILE A 42 11.80 -3.75 9.54
CA ILE A 42 11.98 -3.54 8.10
C ILE A 42 13.28 -2.78 7.90
N ASP A 43 14.23 -3.40 7.20
CA ASP A 43 15.46 -2.75 6.78
C ASP A 43 15.15 -1.77 5.62
N PRO A 44 15.45 -0.46 5.75
CA PRO A 44 15.24 0.49 4.66
C PRO A 44 16.12 0.22 3.43
N ASP A 45 17.26 -0.45 3.59
CA ASP A 45 18.21 -0.70 2.49
C ASP A 45 17.72 -1.83 1.56
N VAL A 46 16.75 -2.64 1.98
CA VAL A 46 16.10 -3.65 1.13
C VAL A 46 14.88 -3.12 0.38
N LEU A 47 14.52 -1.85 0.61
CA LEU A 47 13.46 -1.19 -0.13
C LEU A 47 13.99 -0.69 -1.48
N PRO A 48 13.14 -0.64 -2.52
CA PRO A 48 13.53 -0.12 -3.82
C PRO A 48 14.10 1.29 -3.73
N GLU A 49 15.09 1.56 -4.58
CA GLU A 49 15.73 2.87 -4.69
C GLU A 49 14.71 3.94 -5.12
N SER A 50 15.01 5.22 -4.88
CA SER A 50 14.06 6.31 -5.06
C SER A 50 13.45 6.37 -6.48
N GLU A 51 14.20 5.97 -7.51
CA GLU A 51 13.71 5.90 -8.90
C GLU A 51 12.72 4.74 -9.14
N GLU A 52 12.83 3.64 -8.39
CA GLU A 52 12.00 2.44 -8.53
C GLU A 52 10.74 2.47 -7.65
N ARG A 53 10.72 3.31 -6.61
CA ARG A 53 9.61 3.41 -5.64
C ARG A 53 8.26 3.75 -6.27
N ALA A 54 8.25 4.53 -7.34
CA ALA A 54 7.03 4.85 -8.09
C ALA A 54 6.32 3.61 -8.65
N GLY A 55 7.06 2.52 -8.90
CA GLY A 55 6.54 1.24 -9.36
C GLY A 55 6.47 0.15 -8.30
N ALA A 56 6.99 0.40 -7.09
CA ALA A 56 7.11 -0.61 -6.03
C ALA A 56 5.76 -1.11 -5.54
N VAL A 57 4.81 -0.18 -5.35
CA VAL A 57 3.43 -0.48 -4.97
C VAL A 57 2.51 0.30 -5.89
N ARG A 58 1.75 -0.43 -6.70
CA ARG A 58 0.74 0.14 -7.61
C ARG A 58 -0.65 -0.16 -7.08
N VAL A 59 -1.49 0.85 -7.05
CA VAL A 59 -2.87 0.78 -6.57
C VAL A 59 -3.78 0.97 -7.77
N GLY A 60 -4.68 0.01 -7.97
CA GLY A 60 -5.67 0.03 -9.04
C GLY A 60 -7.02 -0.47 -8.56
N VAL A 61 -7.95 -0.58 -9.50
CA VAL A 61 -9.27 -1.15 -9.26
C VAL A 61 -9.51 -2.34 -10.18
N ARG A 62 -10.23 -3.35 -9.68
CA ARG A 62 -10.68 -4.51 -10.46
C ARG A 62 -12.18 -4.69 -10.28
N GLY A 63 -12.93 -4.75 -11.38
CA GLY A 63 -14.39 -4.92 -11.40
C GLY A 63 -15.06 -4.15 -12.55
N ALA A 64 -16.24 -4.61 -12.98
CA ALA A 64 -17.03 -3.95 -14.01
C ALA A 64 -17.73 -2.71 -13.45
N GLY A 65 -17.49 -1.54 -14.05
CA GLY A 65 -17.74 -0.20 -13.50
C GLY A 65 -19.20 0.24 -13.24
N LEU A 66 -20.13 -0.70 -13.08
CA LEU A 66 -21.55 -0.40 -12.78
C LEU A 66 -21.99 -0.84 -11.38
N ASP A 67 -21.30 -1.79 -10.74
CA ASP A 67 -21.60 -2.22 -9.37
C ASP A 67 -20.49 -1.80 -8.40
N PRO A 68 -20.69 -0.76 -7.55
CA PRO A 68 -19.69 -0.30 -6.59
C PRO A 68 -19.32 -1.38 -5.54
N THR A 69 -20.18 -2.37 -5.32
CA THR A 69 -19.92 -3.52 -4.44
C THR A 69 -19.02 -4.57 -5.12
N GLY A 70 -19.05 -4.61 -6.45
CA GLY A 70 -18.20 -5.45 -7.29
C GLY A 70 -16.80 -4.88 -7.55
N VAL A 71 -16.57 -3.57 -7.30
CA VAL A 71 -15.26 -2.94 -7.47
C VAL A 71 -14.36 -3.22 -6.27
N ALA A 72 -13.26 -3.91 -6.51
CA ALA A 72 -12.21 -4.15 -5.53
C ALA A 72 -11.03 -3.19 -5.72
N LEU A 73 -10.35 -2.84 -4.62
CA LEU A 73 -9.05 -2.18 -4.65
C LEU A 73 -7.97 -3.25 -4.80
N VAL A 74 -7.06 -3.09 -5.76
CA VAL A 74 -5.97 -4.03 -6.01
C VAL A 74 -4.65 -3.32 -5.74
N LEU A 75 -3.81 -3.92 -4.91
CA LEU A 75 -2.42 -3.52 -4.72
C LEU A 75 -1.51 -4.53 -5.38
N SER A 76 -0.72 -4.06 -6.35
CA SER A 76 0.27 -4.87 -7.05
C SER A 76 1.66 -4.46 -6.61
N PHE A 77 2.45 -5.44 -6.16
CA PHE A 77 3.78 -5.25 -5.61
C PHE A 77 4.85 -5.63 -6.63
N ALA A 78 5.91 -4.83 -6.71
CA ALA A 78 7.07 -5.16 -7.54
C ALA A 78 7.64 -6.55 -7.15
N PRO A 79 8.19 -7.31 -8.13
CA PRO A 79 8.72 -8.65 -7.87
C PRO A 79 9.90 -8.62 -6.89
N THR A 80 10.78 -7.65 -7.06
CA THR A 80 11.92 -7.38 -6.18
C THR A 80 11.38 -6.89 -4.83
N ALA A 81 11.70 -7.61 -3.75
CA ALA A 81 11.27 -7.31 -2.38
C ALA A 81 9.75 -7.44 -2.09
N ASN A 82 9.01 -8.29 -2.81
CA ASN A 82 7.55 -8.45 -2.62
C ASN A 82 7.11 -8.67 -1.15
N THR A 83 7.85 -9.49 -0.39
CA THR A 83 7.52 -9.83 1.00
C THR A 83 7.71 -8.63 1.91
N VAL A 84 8.78 -7.86 1.68
CA VAL A 84 9.06 -6.63 2.41
C VAL A 84 8.01 -5.58 2.10
N LEU A 85 7.66 -5.39 0.82
CA LEU A 85 6.66 -4.41 0.41
C LEU A 85 5.25 -4.75 0.92
N ILE A 86 4.90 -6.04 0.98
CA ILE A 86 3.65 -6.50 1.61
C ILE A 86 3.66 -6.21 3.11
N THR A 87 4.79 -6.46 3.78
CA THR A 87 4.95 -6.19 5.22
C THR A 87 4.86 -4.69 5.50
N LEU A 88 5.56 -3.88 4.72
CA LEU A 88 5.51 -2.42 4.74
C LEU A 88 4.08 -1.91 4.56
N TRP A 89 3.35 -2.47 3.59
CA TRP A 89 1.95 -2.13 3.38
C TRP A 89 1.09 -2.47 4.61
N LYS A 90 1.15 -3.71 5.10
CA LYS A 90 0.27 -4.20 6.16
C LYS A 90 0.57 -3.58 7.53
N GLN A 91 1.85 -3.34 7.84
CA GLN A 91 2.28 -2.91 9.17
C GLN A 91 2.43 -1.39 9.30
N ILE A 92 2.68 -0.67 8.20
CA ILE A 92 2.99 0.77 8.25
C ILE A 92 2.00 1.58 7.41
N ILE A 93 1.98 1.36 6.09
CA ILE A 93 1.24 2.25 5.18
C ILE A 93 -0.28 2.16 5.43
N LEU A 94 -0.85 0.95 5.48
CA LEU A 94 -2.27 0.76 5.69
C LEU A 94 -2.74 1.28 7.07
N PRO A 95 -2.05 0.98 8.19
CA PRO A 95 -2.36 1.58 9.47
C PRO A 95 -2.29 3.12 9.47
N ARG A 96 -1.29 3.73 8.82
CA ARG A 96 -1.19 5.19 8.67
C ARG A 96 -2.39 5.78 7.93
N ILE A 97 -2.79 5.18 6.81
CA ILE A 97 -3.97 5.59 6.04
C ILE A 97 -5.24 5.47 6.88
N ARG A 98 -5.44 4.35 7.59
CA ARG A 98 -6.60 4.13 8.45
C ARG A 98 -6.63 5.07 9.65
N ARG A 99 -5.48 5.42 10.23
CA ARG A 99 -5.38 6.42 11.31
C ARG A 99 -5.77 7.81 10.81
N ARG A 100 -5.41 8.15 9.58
CA ARG A 100 -5.65 9.48 9.00
C ARG A 100 -7.07 9.67 8.48
N TYR A 101 -7.65 8.66 7.84
CA TYR A 101 -8.93 8.78 7.12
C TYR A 101 -10.05 7.91 7.70
N GLY A 102 -9.79 7.20 8.80
CA GLY A 102 -10.71 6.27 9.42
C GLY A 102 -10.53 4.82 8.93
N ARG A 103 -11.05 3.88 9.72
CA ARG A 103 -10.88 2.44 9.50
C ARG A 103 -11.41 1.97 8.14
N ASP A 104 -12.42 2.65 7.60
CA ASP A 104 -13.08 2.33 6.34
C ASP A 104 -12.38 2.90 5.09
N ALA A 105 -11.27 3.63 5.25
CA ALA A 105 -10.50 4.18 4.14
C ALA A 105 -10.06 3.11 3.14
N VAL A 106 -9.58 1.99 3.67
CA VAL A 106 -9.38 0.72 2.96
C VAL A 106 -9.97 -0.36 3.86
N ARG A 107 -10.99 -1.06 3.36
CA ARG A 107 -11.72 -2.09 4.11
C ARG A 107 -10.92 -3.40 4.16
N ASP A 108 -11.58 -4.52 4.39
CA ASP A 108 -10.92 -5.80 4.62
C ASP A 108 -10.23 -6.36 3.38
N GLU A 109 -9.12 -7.06 3.62
CA GLU A 109 -8.42 -7.85 2.60
C GLU A 109 -9.33 -9.00 2.17
N ARG A 110 -9.51 -9.17 0.86
CA ARG A 110 -10.19 -10.33 0.29
C ARG A 110 -9.17 -11.46 0.12
N PRO A 111 -9.55 -12.71 0.42
CA PRO A 111 -8.71 -13.85 0.06
C PRO A 111 -8.49 -13.87 -1.46
N PRO A 112 -7.32 -14.34 -1.93
CA PRO A 112 -7.10 -14.53 -3.36
C PRO A 112 -8.21 -15.44 -3.90
N GLN A 113 -8.93 -14.96 -4.92
CA GLN A 113 -9.92 -15.79 -5.61
C GLN A 113 -9.14 -16.86 -6.38
N ALA A 114 -9.36 -18.13 -6.00
CA ALA A 114 -8.78 -19.31 -6.63
C ALA A 114 -9.30 -19.50 -8.06
#